data_AF-A0A7V4AQJ9-F1
#
_entry.id   AF-A0A7V4AQJ9-F1
#
_cell.length_a   1.000
_cell.length_b   1.000
_cell.length_c   1.000
_cell.angle_alpha   90.00
_cell.angle_beta   90.00
_cell.angle_gamma   90.00
#
_symmetry.space_group_name_H-M   'P 1'
#
loop_
_entity.id
_entity.type
_entity.pdbx_description
1 polymer ?
#
loop_
_entity_poly.entity_id
_entity_poly.type
_entity_poly.pdbx_seq_one_letter_code
_entity_poly.pdbx_strand_id
1 'polypeptide(L)'
;MSKNASERIGRKAALLIIYLCVLGVVQGAFWTIHHVTHAYAWAFFLGFFTLSPFSAFAVYFPELFPTRLRSTGVGVCYNCARLLAAVGIFYVGSIAASFSRPGDPVFGYRMAASIMSVIYVFGFIGLALAPETKGRPLPE
;
A
#
# COMPACT_ATOMS: atom_id res chain seq x y z
N MET A 1 27.96 19.16 4.54
CA MET A 1 27.35 17.86 4.16
C MET A 1 25.86 18.06 3.91
N SER A 2 25.45 18.14 2.65
CA SER A 2 24.05 18.32 2.26
C SER A 2 23.26 17.06 2.66
N LYS A 3 22.37 17.16 3.64
CA LYS A 3 21.44 16.07 3.98
C LYS A 3 20.52 15.86 2.78
N ASN A 4 20.75 14.77 2.03
CA ASN A 4 19.92 14.30 0.93
C ASN A 4 18.43 14.35 1.33
N ALA A 5 17.53 14.66 0.41
CA ALA A 5 16.09 14.74 0.69
C ALA A 5 15.55 13.47 1.40
N SER A 6 16.12 12.30 1.08
CA SER A 6 15.86 11.00 1.72
C SER A 6 16.16 10.99 3.23
N GLU A 7 17.20 11.70 3.66
CA GLU A 7 17.61 11.85 5.07
C GLU A 7 16.76 12.86 5.84
N ARG A 8 15.88 13.64 5.19
CA ARG A 8 15.06 14.65 5.88
C ARG A 8 13.70 14.12 6.29
N ILE A 9 13.06 13.32 5.44
CA ILE A 9 11.64 12.96 5.58
C ILE A 9 11.40 11.94 6.72
N GLY A 10 12.37 11.09 7.07
CA GLY A 10 12.18 10.06 8.12
C GLY A 10 11.31 8.89 7.66
N ARG A 11 11.47 7.72 8.29
CA ARG A 11 10.91 6.47 7.76
C ARG A 11 9.40 6.45 7.88
N LYS A 12 8.86 6.92 9.02
CA LYS A 12 7.41 6.96 9.21
C LYS A 12 6.74 7.94 8.26
N ALA A 13 7.28 9.14 8.11
CA ALA A 13 6.66 10.13 7.22
C ALA A 13 6.73 9.70 5.75
N ALA A 14 7.81 9.04 5.33
CA ALA A 14 7.90 8.47 3.98
C ALA A 14 6.81 7.42 3.73
N LEU A 15 6.61 6.48 4.67
CA LEU A 15 5.53 5.49 4.60
C LEU A 15 4.14 6.15 4.60
N LEU A 16 3.94 7.20 5.41
CA LEU A 16 2.68 7.96 5.44
C LEU A 16 2.36 8.57 4.07
N ILE A 17 3.33 9.27 3.47
CA ILE A 17 3.18 9.88 2.14
C ILE A 17 2.86 8.82 1.10
N ILE A 18 3.59 7.70 1.12
CA ILE A 18 3.36 6.58 0.19
C ILE A 18 1.92 6.07 0.32
N TYR A 19 1.44 5.79 1.53
CA TYR A 19 0.07 5.29 1.73
C TYR A 19 -1.00 6.31 1.30
N LEU A 20 -0.79 7.61 1.56
CA LEU A 20 -1.69 8.67 1.10
C LEU A 20 -1.73 8.75 -0.43
N CYS A 21 -0.56 8.73 -1.09
CA CYS A 21 -0.47 8.76 -2.54
C CYS A 21 -1.11 7.54 -3.17
N VAL A 22 -0.87 6.34 -2.63
CA VAL A 22 -1.45 5.10 -3.14
C VAL A 22 -2.98 5.13 -2.99
N LEU A 23 -3.49 5.52 -1.82
CA LEU A 23 -4.93 5.63 -1.60
C LEU A 23 -5.56 6.62 -2.59
N GLY A 24 -4.95 7.80 -2.76
CA GLY A 24 -5.43 8.82 -3.70
C GLY A 24 -5.41 8.35 -5.16
N VAL A 25 -4.37 7.63 -5.58
CA VAL A 25 -4.23 7.12 -6.96
C VAL A 25 -5.20 5.98 -7.23
N VAL A 26 -5.40 5.05 -6.28
CA VAL A 26 -6.39 3.97 -6.44
C VAL A 26 -7.80 4.55 -6.52
N GLN A 27 -8.17 5.46 -5.61
CA GLN A 27 -9.48 6.12 -5.66
C GLN A 27 -9.63 6.93 -6.96
N GLY A 28 -8.66 7.78 -7.29
CA GLY A 28 -8.68 8.59 -8.50
C GLY A 28 -8.84 7.75 -9.76
N ALA A 29 -8.09 6.66 -9.90
CA ALA A 29 -8.17 5.80 -11.06
C ALA A 29 -9.56 5.15 -11.21
N PHE A 30 -10.06 4.49 -10.16
CA PHE A 30 -11.34 3.76 -10.28
C PHE A 30 -12.55 4.68 -10.47
N TRP A 31 -12.50 5.91 -9.97
CA TRP A 31 -13.59 6.88 -10.15
C TRP A 31 -13.51 7.69 -11.44
N THR A 32 -12.34 7.85 -12.06
CA THR A 32 -12.17 8.71 -13.25
C THR A 32 -11.93 7.96 -14.56
N ILE A 33 -11.67 6.65 -14.52
CA ILE A 33 -11.54 5.84 -15.73
C ILE A 33 -12.93 5.64 -16.36
N HIS A 34 -13.15 6.34 -17.47
CA HIS A 34 -14.32 6.16 -18.36
C HIS A 34 -13.91 5.78 -19.79
N HIS A 35 -12.63 5.99 -20.16
CA HIS A 35 -12.10 5.71 -21.49
C HIS A 35 -10.80 4.90 -21.39
N VAL A 36 -10.57 4.04 -22.39
CA VAL A 36 -9.39 3.15 -22.45
C VAL A 36 -8.08 3.95 -22.46
N THR A 37 -8.02 5.09 -23.17
CA THR A 37 -6.83 5.95 -23.19
C THR A 37 -6.45 6.47 -21.81
N HIS A 38 -7.43 6.85 -20.99
CA HIS A 38 -7.19 7.29 -19.62
C HIS A 38 -6.76 6.12 -18.73
N ALA A 39 -7.25 4.90 -19.01
CA ALA A 39 -6.85 3.71 -18.29
C ALA A 39 -5.35 3.42 -18.47
N TYR A 40 -4.77 3.63 -19.66
CA TYR A 40 -3.32 3.45 -19.87
C TYR A 40 -2.48 4.46 -19.07
N ALA A 41 -2.91 5.73 -19.04
CA ALA A 41 -2.23 6.74 -18.22
C ALA A 41 -2.29 6.37 -16.73
N TRP A 42 -3.47 5.98 -16.24
CA TRP A 42 -3.65 5.53 -14.86
C TRP A 42 -2.92 4.23 -14.54
N ALA A 43 -2.74 3.31 -15.50
CA ALA A 43 -2.01 2.06 -15.29
C ALA A 43 -0.56 2.31 -14.87
N PHE A 44 0.10 3.31 -15.46
CA PHE A 44 1.45 3.70 -15.05
C PHE A 44 1.48 4.17 -13.59
N PHE A 45 0.58 5.08 -13.21
CA PHE A 45 0.50 5.59 -11.84
C PHE A 45 0.13 4.50 -10.83
N LEU A 46 -0.87 3.69 -11.16
CA LEU A 46 -1.25 2.55 -10.33
C LEU A 46 -0.06 1.62 -10.12
N GLY A 47 0.65 1.22 -11.18
CA GLY A 47 1.83 0.37 -11.07
C GLY A 47 2.92 1.00 -10.19
N PHE A 48 3.29 2.24 -10.47
CA PHE A 48 4.34 2.94 -9.73
C PHE A 48 4.00 3.09 -8.24
N PHE A 49 2.82 3.63 -7.92
CA PHE A 49 2.44 3.89 -6.55
C PHE A 49 2.17 2.61 -5.78
N THR A 50 1.44 1.63 -6.34
CA THR A 50 1.16 0.37 -5.61
C THR A 50 2.42 -0.46 -5.33
N LEU A 51 3.49 -0.29 -6.11
CA LEU A 51 4.80 -0.91 -5.86
C LEU A 51 5.66 -0.12 -4.85
N SER A 52 5.39 1.17 -4.64
CA SER A 52 6.20 2.01 -3.75
C SER A 52 6.24 1.58 -2.26
N PRO A 53 5.19 0.97 -1.65
CA PRO A 53 5.31 0.43 -0.29
C PRO A 53 6.36 -0.66 -0.17
N PHE A 54 6.56 -1.48 -1.21
CA PHE A 54 7.53 -2.58 -1.17
C PHE A 54 8.97 -2.08 -1.06
N SER A 55 9.29 -0.97 -1.72
CA SER A 55 10.62 -0.35 -1.58
C SER A 55 10.83 0.25 -0.19
N ALA A 56 9.79 0.86 0.40
CA ALA A 56 9.86 1.36 1.77
C ALA A 56 10.00 0.23 2.80
N PHE A 57 9.28 -0.88 2.64
CA PHE A 57 9.36 -2.06 3.51
C PHE A 57 10.71 -2.76 3.43
N ALA A 58 11.35 -2.78 2.26
CA ALA A 58 12.69 -3.33 2.09
C ALA A 58 13.74 -2.62 2.97
N VAL A 59 13.50 -1.38 3.37
CA VAL A 59 14.38 -0.61 4.28
C VAL A 59 13.86 -0.66 5.72
N TYR A 60 12.56 -0.43 5.91
CA TYR A 60 11.97 -0.26 7.24
C TYR A 60 11.90 -1.56 8.06
N PHE A 61 11.52 -2.70 7.44
CA PHE A 61 11.39 -3.95 8.18
C PHE A 61 12.74 -4.47 8.71
N PRO A 62 13.84 -4.46 7.93
CA PRO A 62 15.16 -4.80 8.46
C PRO A 62 15.61 -4.00 9.68
N GLU A 63 15.24 -2.71 9.75
CA GLU A 63 15.56 -1.83 10.87
C GLU A 63 14.74 -2.15 12.14
N LEU A 64 13.61 -2.84 12.01
CA LEU A 64 12.71 -3.19 13.12
C LEU A 64 13.14 -4.46 13.87
N PHE A 65 13.82 -5.39 13.18
CA PHE A 65 14.16 -6.71 13.72
C PHE A 65 15.63 -6.83 14.13
N PRO A 66 15.93 -7.54 15.24
CA PRO A 66 17.31 -7.81 15.64
C PRO A 66 18.03 -8.65 14.61
N THR A 67 19.34 -8.48 14.51
CA THR A 67 20.16 -9.07 13.43
C THR A 67 19.97 -10.58 13.31
N ARG A 68 19.83 -11.29 14.45
CA ARG A 68 19.60 -12.74 14.51
C ARG A 68 18.27 -13.20 13.90
N LEU A 69 17.23 -12.35 13.91
CA LEU A 69 15.88 -12.70 13.45
C LEU A 69 15.43 -11.88 12.23
N ARG A 70 16.29 -11.01 11.70
CA ARG A 70 15.92 -10.06 10.65
C ARG A 70 15.31 -10.71 9.41
N SER A 71 15.99 -11.73 8.85
CA SER A 71 15.52 -12.42 7.65
C SER A 71 14.17 -13.11 7.90
N THR A 72 14.04 -13.83 9.01
CA THR A 72 12.81 -14.53 9.39
C THR A 72 11.67 -13.56 9.67
N GLY A 73 11.90 -12.48 10.42
CA GLY A 73 10.89 -11.47 10.75
C GLY A 73 10.34 -10.79 9.50
N VAL A 74 11.22 -10.34 8.60
CA VAL A 74 10.84 -9.77 7.30
C VAL A 74 10.04 -10.79 6.48
N GLY A 75 10.50 -12.04 6.42
CA GLY A 75 9.83 -13.12 5.69
C GLY A 75 8.43 -13.42 6.22
N VAL A 76 8.25 -13.50 7.54
CA VAL A 76 6.95 -13.69 8.18
C VAL A 76 6.00 -12.54 7.84
N CYS A 77 6.46 -11.27 7.96
CA CYS A 77 5.65 -10.10 7.62
C CYS A 77 5.15 -10.15 6.16
N TYR A 78 6.02 -10.48 5.20
CA TYR A 78 5.64 -10.58 3.79
C TYR A 78 4.64 -11.71 3.51
N ASN A 79 4.81 -12.87 4.15
CA ASN A 79 3.89 -13.99 3.97
C ASN A 79 2.52 -13.71 4.59
N CYS A 80 2.47 -13.11 5.79
CA CYS A 80 1.21 -12.68 6.39
C CYS A 80 0.47 -11.66 5.51
N ALA A 81 1.19 -10.67 4.96
CA ALA A 81 0.61 -9.71 4.03
C ALA A 81 0.08 -10.37 2.75
N ARG A 82 0.79 -11.38 2.22
CA ARG A 82 0.37 -12.14 1.04
C ARG A 82 -0.89 -12.98 1.32
N LEU A 83 -0.99 -13.61 2.47
CA LEU A 83 -2.20 -14.33 2.88
C LEU A 83 -3.39 -13.38 3.00
N LEU A 84 -3.20 -12.22 3.63
CA LEU A 84 -4.24 -11.19 3.73
C LEU A 84 -4.66 -10.68 2.34
N ALA A 85 -3.72 -10.45 1.44
CA ALA A 85 -4.01 -10.05 0.06
C ALA A 85 -4.79 -11.12 -0.71
N ALA A 86 -4.46 -12.41 -0.50
CA ALA A 86 -5.20 -13.52 -1.11
C ALA A 86 -6.65 -13.56 -0.66
N VAL A 87 -6.93 -13.28 0.63
CA VAL A 87 -8.30 -13.12 1.14
C VAL A 87 -9.01 -11.98 0.40
N GLY A 88 -8.36 -10.82 0.24
CA GLY A 88 -8.91 -9.71 -0.54
C GLY A 88 -9.27 -10.13 -1.97
N ILE A 89 -8.36 -10.77 -2.68
CA ILE A 89 -8.60 -11.24 -4.05
C ILE A 89 -9.77 -12.23 -4.11
N PHE A 90 -9.89 -13.13 -3.13
CA PHE A 90 -10.98 -14.09 -3.05
C PHE A 90 -12.35 -13.41 -2.93
N TYR A 91 -12.45 -12.32 -2.15
CA TYR A 91 -13.71 -11.60 -1.91
C TYR A 91 -14.00 -10.47 -2.90
N VAL A 92 -13.05 -10.03 -3.73
CA VAL A 92 -13.25 -8.86 -4.61
C VAL A 92 -14.44 -9.03 -5.55
N GLY A 93 -14.65 -10.23 -6.08
CA GLY A 93 -15.77 -10.53 -6.99
C GLY A 93 -17.13 -10.52 -6.29
N SER A 94 -17.22 -11.08 -5.08
CA SER A 94 -18.48 -11.09 -4.31
C SER A 94 -18.84 -9.69 -3.80
N ILE A 95 -17.86 -8.89 -3.41
CA ILE A 95 -18.07 -7.46 -3.10
C ILE A 95 -18.57 -6.73 -4.34
N ALA A 96 -17.91 -6.89 -5.49
CA ALA A 96 -18.34 -6.23 -6.73
C ALA A 96 -19.77 -6.60 -7.11
N ALA A 97 -20.12 -7.89 -7.04
CA ALA A 97 -21.47 -8.39 -7.32
C ALA A 97 -22.54 -7.80 -6.38
N SER A 98 -22.20 -7.61 -5.09
CA SER A 98 -23.11 -7.06 -4.09
C SER A 98 -23.46 -5.59 -4.33
N PHE A 99 -22.57 -4.84 -5.01
CA PHE A 99 -22.78 -3.43 -5.36
C PHE A 99 -23.16 -3.22 -6.83
N SER A 100 -23.36 -4.28 -7.61
CA SER A 100 -23.80 -4.20 -9.00
C SER A 100 -25.17 -3.52 -9.10
N ARG A 101 -25.32 -2.61 -10.07
CA ARG A 101 -26.57 -1.87 -10.32
C ARG A 101 -27.02 -2.04 -11.77
N PRO A 102 -28.32 -2.22 -12.03
CA PRO A 102 -28.85 -2.15 -13.39
C PRO A 102 -28.52 -0.79 -14.02
N GLY A 103 -27.85 -0.79 -15.18
CA GLY A 103 -27.46 0.43 -15.91
C GLY A 103 -26.00 0.89 -15.74
N ASP A 104 -25.25 0.36 -14.77
CA ASP A 104 -23.79 0.59 -14.66
C ASP A 104 -23.08 -0.70 -14.19
N PRO A 105 -22.64 -1.56 -15.14
CA PRO A 105 -21.96 -2.82 -14.82
C PRO A 105 -20.57 -2.61 -14.20
N VAL A 106 -19.99 -1.41 -14.29
CA VAL A 106 -18.64 -1.10 -13.80
C VAL A 106 -18.69 -0.59 -12.36
N PHE A 107 -19.83 -0.03 -11.92
CA PHE A 107 -20.01 0.52 -10.57
C PHE A 107 -19.63 -0.46 -9.45
N GLY A 108 -20.03 -1.73 -9.58
CA GLY A 108 -19.68 -2.77 -8.60
C GLY A 108 -18.17 -2.92 -8.40
N TYR A 109 -17.41 -2.96 -9.50
CA TYR A 109 -15.94 -3.04 -9.46
C TYR A 109 -15.30 -1.78 -8.90
N ARG A 110 -15.85 -0.59 -9.18
CA ARG A 110 -15.39 0.67 -8.59
C ARG A 110 -15.54 0.67 -7.07
N MET A 111 -16.69 0.21 -6.58
CA MET A 111 -16.91 0.09 -5.14
C MET A 111 -16.03 -0.98 -4.51
N ALA A 112 -15.88 -2.15 -5.14
CA ALA A 112 -15.02 -3.19 -4.64
C ALA A 112 -13.56 -2.71 -4.50
N ALA A 113 -13.01 -2.07 -5.54
CA ALA A 113 -11.67 -1.50 -5.48
C ALA A 113 -11.55 -0.40 -4.41
N SER A 114 -12.56 0.45 -4.29
CA SER A 114 -12.59 1.52 -3.27
C SER A 114 -12.58 0.95 -1.85
N ILE A 115 -13.41 -0.06 -1.58
CA ILE A 115 -13.48 -0.74 -0.28
C ILE A 115 -12.16 -1.45 0.02
N MET A 116 -11.60 -2.18 -0.94
CA MET A 116 -10.33 -2.88 -0.74
C MET A 116 -9.17 -1.93 -0.45
N SER A 117 -9.16 -0.74 -1.04
CA SER A 117 -8.13 0.27 -0.79
C SER A 117 -8.12 0.81 0.65
N VAL A 118 -9.19 0.58 1.43
CA VAL A 118 -9.23 0.91 2.87
C VAL A 118 -8.13 0.18 3.64
N ILE A 119 -7.54 -0.90 3.10
CA ILE A 119 -6.36 -1.53 3.69
C ILE A 119 -5.18 -0.56 3.89
N TYR A 120 -5.06 0.47 3.05
CA TYR A 120 -4.04 1.52 3.25
C TYR A 120 -4.33 2.41 4.46
N VAL A 121 -5.60 2.56 4.84
CA VAL A 121 -6.01 3.24 6.09
C VAL A 121 -5.57 2.44 7.32
N PHE A 122 -5.71 1.11 7.28
CA PHE A 122 -5.12 0.25 8.31
C PHE A 122 -3.60 0.38 8.39
N GLY A 123 -2.94 0.64 7.25
CA GLY A 123 -1.53 1.02 7.19
C GLY A 123 -1.20 2.24 8.04
N PHE A 124 -2.08 3.25 8.13
CA PHE A 124 -1.89 4.40 9.02
C PHE A 124 -1.94 4.02 10.50
N ILE A 125 -2.83 3.10 10.88
CA ILE A 125 -2.91 2.59 12.25
C ILE A 125 -1.63 1.83 12.60
N GLY A 126 -1.19 0.93 11.71
CA GLY A 126 0.08 0.22 11.86
C GLY A 126 1.25 1.19 11.99
N LEU A 127 1.28 2.24 11.17
CA LEU A 127 2.30 3.28 11.22
C LEU A 127 2.26 4.08 12.53
N ALA A 128 1.08 4.40 13.05
CA ALA A 128 0.94 5.11 14.32
C ALA A 128 1.62 4.33 15.46
N LEU A 129 1.40 3.01 15.48
CA LEU A 129 1.98 2.08 16.47
C LEU A 129 3.46 1.80 16.24
N ALA A 130 3.94 1.87 15.00
CA ALA A 130 5.30 1.48 14.67
C ALA A 130 6.33 2.54 15.11
N PRO A 131 7.54 2.16 15.56
CA PRO A 131 8.57 3.09 16.00
C PRO A 131 9.24 3.81 14.83
N GLU A 132 9.71 5.05 15.03
CA GLU A 132 10.58 5.70 14.05
C GLU A 132 11.98 5.09 14.16
N THR A 133 12.49 4.55 13.05
CA THR A 133 13.78 3.85 12.99
C THR A 133 14.92 4.71 12.44
N LYS A 134 14.60 5.87 11.86
CA LYS A 134 15.59 6.79 11.30
C LYS A 134 16.65 7.18 12.35
N GLY A 135 17.92 6.91 12.02
CA GLY A 135 19.07 7.32 12.82
C GLY A 135 19.24 6.54 14.13
N ARG A 136 18.51 5.44 14.32
CA ARG A 136 18.70 4.54 15.47
C ARG A 136 19.70 3.43 15.11
N PRO A 137 20.51 2.96 16.07
CA PRO A 137 21.31 1.76 15.85
C PRO A 137 20.39 0.56 15.60
N LEU A 138 20.86 -0.38 14.78
CA LEU A 138 20.12 -1.61 14.51
C LEU A 138 19.97 -2.41 15.81
N PRO A 139 18.79 -3.01 16.08
CA PRO A 139 18.63 -3.89 17.23
C PRO A 139 19.57 -5.11 17.13
N GLU A 140 20.14 -5.56 18.26
CA GLU A 140 21.08 -6.69 18.33
C GLU A 140 20.42 -8.05 18.61
#